data_AF-A0A846E6N8-F1
#
_entry.id   AF-A0A846E6N8-F1
#
_cell.length_a   1.000
_cell.length_b   1.000
_cell.length_c   1.000
_cell.angle_alpha   90.00
_cell.angle_beta   90.00
_cell.angle_gamma   90.00
#
_symmetry.space_group_name_H-M   'P 1'
#
loop_
_entity.id
_entity.type
_entity.pdbx_description
1 polymer ?
#
loop_
_entity_poly.entity_id
_entity_poly.type
_entity_poly.pdbx_seq_one_letter_code
_entity_poly.pdbx_strand_id
1 'polypeptide(L)'
;MEAILANALGAFNKHSGWIIWNLFLAFIPLALSFWLFRWRTKSRSLLWWIGLIVFISFLPNAPYLLTDIIHLIRATREGYSVWIITLIFIPLHLFAILSGMEAYVISVMNQGHYLKKQGAGKFVVWAELITHALSAIGVYLGRFRRFNSWDLVTQPDILLTDTLNDLTSKRPVVVIVITFIMITVCYWLMKQLTLGIILRIREAWSNYRQSQETT
;
A
#
# COMPACT_ATOMS: atom_id res chain seq x y z
N MET A 1 21.65 -15.31 -27.00
CA MET A 1 20.83 -15.40 -25.77
C MET A 1 21.53 -14.77 -24.58
N GLU A 2 22.78 -15.10 -24.29
CA GLU A 2 23.52 -14.55 -23.13
C GLU A 2 23.68 -13.03 -23.14
N ALA A 3 23.97 -12.41 -24.29
CA ALA A 3 24.07 -10.95 -24.39
C ALA A 3 22.72 -10.23 -24.14
N ILE A 4 21.60 -10.85 -24.54
CA ILE A 4 20.25 -10.33 -24.26
C ILE A 4 19.94 -10.52 -22.77
N LEU A 5 20.31 -11.65 -22.19
CA LEU A 5 20.14 -11.93 -20.75
C LEU A 5 21.00 -11.01 -19.88
N ALA A 6 22.26 -10.77 -20.26
CA ALA A 6 23.17 -9.89 -19.52
C ALA A 6 22.75 -8.41 -19.63
N ASN A 7 22.30 -7.97 -20.81
CA ASN A 7 21.73 -6.64 -20.99
C ASN A 7 20.39 -6.49 -20.25
N ALA A 8 19.55 -7.54 -20.24
CA ALA A 8 18.31 -7.57 -19.47
C ALA A 8 18.58 -7.57 -17.96
N LEU A 9 19.57 -8.30 -17.48
CA LEU A 9 19.99 -8.33 -16.06
C LEU A 9 20.64 -7.02 -15.64
N GLY A 10 21.44 -6.39 -16.49
CA GLY A 10 22.02 -5.06 -16.23
C GLY A 10 20.95 -3.96 -16.16
N ALA A 11 19.98 -3.99 -17.08
CA ALA A 11 18.81 -3.11 -17.05
C ALA A 11 17.90 -3.38 -15.83
N PHE A 12 17.69 -4.66 -15.50
CA PHE A 12 16.94 -5.10 -14.34
C PHE A 12 17.59 -4.61 -13.04
N ASN A 13 18.91 -4.74 -12.89
CA ASN A 13 19.58 -4.33 -11.65
C ASN A 13 19.48 -2.81 -11.41
N LYS A 14 19.50 -2.00 -12.47
CA LYS A 14 19.41 -0.53 -12.36
C LYS A 14 17.98 -0.01 -12.11
N HIS A 15 16.96 -0.66 -12.68
CA HIS A 15 15.57 -0.20 -12.58
C HIS A 15 14.71 -0.97 -11.57
N SER A 16 14.96 -2.28 -11.38
CA SER A 16 14.19 -3.12 -10.46
C SER A 16 14.53 -2.86 -8.99
N GLY A 17 15.73 -2.39 -8.67
CA GLY A 17 16.12 -2.06 -7.29
C GLY A 17 15.16 -1.08 -6.65
N TRP A 18 14.65 -0.11 -7.42
CA TRP A 18 13.68 0.87 -6.95
C TRP A 18 12.29 0.27 -6.71
N ILE A 19 11.83 -0.62 -7.59
CA ILE A 19 10.54 -1.31 -7.43
C ILE A 19 10.57 -2.23 -6.21
N ILE A 20 11.66 -2.99 -6.05
CA ILE A 20 11.87 -3.88 -4.90
C ILE A 20 11.91 -3.05 -3.61
N TRP A 21 12.58 -1.90 -3.63
CA TRP A 21 12.63 -1.00 -2.49
C TRP A 21 11.26 -0.44 -2.12
N ASN A 22 10.49 0.07 -3.10
CA ASN A 22 9.15 0.57 -2.84
C ASN A 22 8.20 -0.55 -2.37
N LEU A 23 8.33 -1.74 -2.96
CA LEU A 23 7.55 -2.88 -2.53
C LEU A 23 7.91 -3.27 -1.08
N PHE A 24 9.19 -3.28 -0.72
CA PHE A 24 9.62 -3.49 0.65
C PHE A 24 9.01 -2.46 1.61
N LEU A 25 9.03 -1.16 1.25
CA LEU A 25 8.39 -0.11 2.03
C LEU A 25 6.87 -0.31 2.18
N ALA A 26 6.20 -0.85 1.16
CA ALA A 26 4.77 -1.18 1.20
C ALA A 26 4.44 -2.35 2.15
N PHE A 27 5.38 -3.25 2.42
CA PHE A 27 5.20 -4.36 3.36
C PHE A 27 5.39 -3.96 4.83
N ILE A 28 6.10 -2.87 5.12
CA ILE A 28 6.28 -2.34 6.49
C ILE A 28 4.94 -2.07 7.19
N PRO A 29 4.00 -1.28 6.63
CA PRO A 29 2.71 -1.03 7.28
C PRO A 29 1.89 -2.31 7.45
N LEU A 30 2.03 -3.29 6.55
CA LEU A 30 1.40 -4.59 6.70
C LEU A 30 1.90 -5.30 7.96
N ALA A 31 3.21 -5.44 8.12
CA ALA A 31 3.80 -6.06 9.31
C ALA A 31 3.38 -5.35 10.60
N LEU A 32 3.41 -4.01 10.60
CA LEU A 32 2.96 -3.19 11.73
C LEU A 32 1.47 -3.37 12.02
N SER A 33 0.62 -3.56 11.00
CA SER A 33 -0.81 -3.79 11.19
C SER A 33 -1.09 -5.07 12.00
N PHE A 34 -0.32 -6.14 11.76
CA PHE A 34 -0.44 -7.37 12.55
C PHE A 34 0.03 -7.14 13.99
N TRP A 35 1.17 -6.48 14.15
CA TRP A 35 1.73 -6.16 15.47
C TRP A 35 0.78 -5.30 16.31
N LEU A 36 0.21 -4.23 15.73
CA LEU A 36 -0.62 -3.26 16.44
C LEU A 36 -2.05 -3.74 16.69
N PHE A 37 -2.65 -4.41 15.70
CA PHE A 37 -4.10 -4.64 15.66
C PHE A 37 -4.51 -6.09 15.92
N ARG A 38 -3.59 -7.06 15.71
CA ARG A 38 -3.89 -8.49 15.92
C ARG A 38 -3.31 -9.01 17.23
N TRP A 39 -2.17 -8.49 17.68
CA TRP A 39 -1.62 -8.90 18.98
C TRP A 39 -2.42 -8.34 20.16
N ARG A 40 -2.61 -9.17 21.20
CA ARG A 40 -3.35 -8.81 22.42
C ARG A 40 -2.46 -7.98 23.35
N THR A 41 -2.16 -6.75 22.97
CA THR A 41 -1.49 -5.82 23.87
C THR A 41 -2.52 -5.30 24.88
N LYS A 42 -2.40 -5.68 26.15
CA LYS A 42 -3.35 -5.32 27.23
C LYS A 42 -3.31 -3.83 27.60
N SER A 43 -2.26 -3.10 27.24
CA SER A 43 -2.09 -1.67 27.53
C SER A 43 -1.55 -0.92 26.32
N ARG A 44 -2.05 0.32 26.11
CA ARG A 44 -1.56 1.25 25.08
C ARG A 44 -0.23 1.85 25.54
N SER A 45 0.84 1.07 25.45
CA SER A 45 2.20 1.54 25.79
C SER A 45 2.64 2.65 24.84
N LEU A 46 3.65 3.43 25.25
CA LEU A 46 4.29 4.43 24.39
C LEU A 46 4.73 3.84 23.04
N LEU A 47 5.24 2.60 23.06
CA LEU A 47 5.62 1.85 21.85
C LEU A 47 4.45 1.59 20.91
N TRP A 48 3.24 1.37 21.44
CA TRP A 48 2.05 1.19 20.61
C TRP A 48 1.70 2.48 19.86
N TRP A 49 1.78 3.63 20.53
CA TRP A 49 1.55 4.94 19.91
C TRP A 49 2.62 5.29 18.87
N ILE A 50 3.89 5.04 19.18
CA ILE A 50 4.99 5.21 18.22
C ILE A 50 4.74 4.32 17.00
N GLY A 51 4.39 3.05 17.21
CA GLY A 51 4.07 2.14 16.12
C GLY A 51 2.90 2.60 15.27
N LEU A 52 1.86 3.18 15.87
CA LEU A 52 0.73 3.74 15.15
C LEU A 52 1.15 4.93 14.27
N ILE A 53 2.00 5.82 14.77
CA ILE A 53 2.54 6.93 14.00
C ILE A 53 3.34 6.37 12.81
N VAL A 54 4.26 5.44 13.04
CA VAL A 54 5.05 4.81 11.98
C VAL A 54 4.13 4.10 10.98
N PHE A 55 3.10 3.40 11.44
CA PHE A 55 2.11 2.78 10.57
C PHE A 55 1.46 3.80 9.64
N ILE A 56 0.94 4.91 10.19
CA ILE A 56 0.29 5.97 9.38
C ILE A 56 1.28 6.63 8.42
N SER A 57 2.52 6.85 8.83
CA SER A 57 3.56 7.48 8.00
C SER A 57 4.04 6.61 6.85
N PHE A 58 4.03 5.29 7.03
CA PHE A 58 4.48 4.33 6.01
C PHE A 58 3.33 3.75 5.18
N LEU A 59 2.08 3.86 5.64
CA LEU A 59 0.91 3.37 4.91
C LEU A 59 0.76 3.95 3.50
N PRO A 60 1.05 5.24 3.22
CA PRO A 60 0.98 5.81 1.87
C PRO A 60 1.91 5.13 0.87
N ASN A 61 2.99 4.48 1.31
CA ASN A 61 3.93 3.78 0.42
C ASN A 61 3.26 2.63 -0.32
N ALA A 62 2.24 2.00 0.25
CA ALA A 62 1.53 0.92 -0.42
C ALA A 62 0.71 1.38 -1.66
N PRO A 63 -0.20 2.38 -1.56
CA PRO A 63 -0.86 2.95 -2.73
C PRO A 63 0.08 3.79 -3.60
N TYR A 64 1.25 4.20 -3.11
CA TYR A 64 2.27 4.89 -3.92
C TYR A 64 2.67 4.05 -5.15
N LEU A 65 2.74 2.72 -5.01
CA LEU A 65 3.05 1.81 -6.12
C LEU A 65 2.06 1.94 -7.29
N LEU A 66 0.81 2.34 -7.07
CA LEU A 66 -0.14 2.61 -8.17
C LEU A 66 0.37 3.73 -9.09
N THR A 67 1.04 4.74 -8.51
CA THR A 67 1.56 5.89 -9.24
C THR A 67 2.92 5.62 -9.89
N ASP A 68 3.54 4.50 -9.55
CA ASP A 68 4.86 4.09 -10.04
C ASP A 68 4.84 3.56 -11.48
N ILE A 69 3.66 3.44 -12.10
CA ILE A 69 3.51 3.15 -13.53
C ILE A 69 4.28 4.13 -14.42
N ILE A 70 4.57 5.34 -13.92
CA ILE A 70 5.42 6.32 -14.61
C ILE A 70 6.84 5.77 -14.87
N HIS A 71 7.36 4.86 -14.04
CA HIS A 71 8.67 4.23 -14.26
C HIS A 71 8.63 3.23 -15.42
N LEU A 72 7.53 2.49 -15.56
CA LEU A 72 7.29 1.66 -16.74
C LEU A 72 7.25 2.50 -18.02
N ILE A 73 6.57 3.66 -17.99
CA ILE A 73 6.52 4.60 -19.13
C ILE A 73 7.91 5.12 -19.49
N ARG A 74 8.76 5.43 -18.49
CA ARG A 74 10.15 5.84 -18.75
C ARG A 74 10.97 4.73 -19.38
N ALA A 75 10.86 3.50 -18.89
CA ALA A 75 11.52 2.35 -19.48
C ALA A 75 11.11 2.17 -20.96
N THR A 76 9.85 2.41 -21.32
CA THR A 76 9.42 2.40 -22.73
C THR A 76 10.09 3.49 -23.57
N ARG A 77 10.38 4.67 -22.99
CA ARG A 77 11.03 5.80 -23.68
C ARG A 77 12.55 5.65 -23.81
N GLU A 78 13.18 4.86 -22.95
CA GLU A 78 14.62 4.60 -22.95
C GLU A 78 15.06 3.61 -24.05
N GLY A 79 14.14 3.12 -24.88
CA GLY A 79 14.45 2.31 -26.06
C GLY A 79 14.68 0.83 -25.76
N TYR A 80 14.25 0.33 -24.61
CA TYR A 80 14.27 -1.10 -24.32
C TYR A 80 13.44 -1.90 -25.34
N SER A 81 13.89 -3.13 -25.63
CA SER A 81 13.15 -4.03 -26.51
C SER A 81 11.72 -4.24 -26.01
N VAL A 82 10.75 -4.18 -26.93
CA VAL A 82 9.32 -4.40 -26.64
C VAL A 82 9.10 -5.73 -25.92
N TRP A 83 9.87 -6.76 -26.26
CA TRP A 83 9.79 -8.07 -25.60
C TRP A 83 10.19 -8.01 -24.13
N ILE A 84 11.23 -7.26 -23.77
CA ILE A 84 11.67 -7.09 -22.38
C ILE A 84 10.63 -6.30 -21.59
N ILE A 85 10.09 -5.23 -22.18
CA ILE A 85 9.04 -4.43 -21.55
C ILE A 85 7.81 -5.29 -21.27
N THR A 86 7.32 -6.01 -22.28
CA THR A 86 6.07 -6.76 -22.20
C THR A 86 6.18 -8.02 -21.34
N LEU A 87 7.28 -8.78 -21.43
CA LEU A 87 7.41 -10.06 -20.73
C LEU A 87 8.03 -9.94 -19.33
N ILE A 88 8.77 -8.86 -19.04
CA ILE A 88 9.48 -8.71 -17.76
C ILE A 88 8.95 -7.51 -16.99
N PHE A 89 9.03 -6.31 -17.55
CA PHE A 89 8.68 -5.09 -16.79
C PHE A 89 7.19 -4.99 -16.48
N ILE A 90 6.29 -5.27 -17.44
CA ILE A 90 4.84 -5.19 -17.21
C ILE A 90 4.40 -6.18 -16.11
N PRO A 91 4.71 -7.49 -16.17
CA PRO A 91 4.33 -8.44 -15.13
C PRO A 91 4.93 -8.09 -13.76
N LEU A 92 6.19 -7.65 -13.72
CA LEU A 92 6.86 -7.25 -12.49
C LEU A 92 6.16 -6.05 -11.82
N HIS A 93 5.85 -5.00 -12.59
CA HIS A 93 5.15 -3.82 -12.05
C HIS A 93 3.72 -4.18 -11.63
N LEU A 94 3.02 -4.98 -12.42
CA LEU A 94 1.67 -5.44 -12.07
C LEU A 94 1.68 -6.24 -10.77
N PHE A 95 2.65 -7.15 -10.61
CA PHE A 95 2.83 -7.90 -9.36
C PHE A 95 3.10 -6.98 -8.18
N ALA A 96 4.01 -6.01 -8.32
CA ALA A 96 4.32 -5.04 -7.27
C ALA A 96 3.08 -4.20 -6.88
N ILE A 97 2.34 -3.70 -7.87
CA ILE A 97 1.11 -2.93 -7.65
C ILE A 97 0.06 -3.76 -6.91
N LEU A 98 -0.21 -4.97 -7.38
CA LEU A 98 -1.23 -5.85 -6.79
C LEU A 98 -0.85 -6.25 -5.36
N SER A 99 0.41 -6.64 -5.14
CA SER A 99 0.89 -7.02 -3.80
C SER A 99 0.93 -5.84 -2.84
N GLY A 100 1.36 -4.66 -3.28
CA GLY A 100 1.32 -3.43 -2.49
C GLY A 100 -0.12 -3.03 -2.13
N MET A 101 -1.04 -3.11 -3.09
CA MET A 101 -2.46 -2.82 -2.82
C MET A 101 -3.11 -3.86 -1.90
N GLU A 102 -2.78 -5.14 -2.03
CA GLU A 102 -3.28 -6.15 -1.10
C GLU A 102 -2.72 -5.93 0.32
N ALA A 103 -1.44 -5.56 0.43
CA ALA A 103 -0.82 -5.18 1.70
C ALA A 103 -1.55 -3.98 2.34
N TYR A 104 -1.94 -2.98 1.54
CA TYR A 104 -2.77 -1.86 1.99
C TYR A 104 -4.14 -2.33 2.49
N VAL A 105 -4.84 -3.15 1.70
CA VAL A 105 -6.18 -3.65 2.02
C VAL A 105 -6.18 -4.43 3.32
N ILE A 106 -5.26 -5.39 3.48
CA ILE A 106 -5.14 -6.18 4.71
C ILE A 106 -4.80 -5.30 5.91
N SER A 107 -3.93 -4.30 5.74
CA SER A 107 -3.55 -3.36 6.80
C SER A 107 -4.76 -2.58 7.33
N VAL A 108 -5.56 -2.03 6.42
CA VAL A 108 -6.76 -1.26 6.76
C VAL A 108 -7.87 -2.16 7.31
N MET A 109 -8.02 -3.38 6.79
CA MET A 109 -8.95 -4.38 7.33
C MET A 109 -8.57 -4.78 8.77
N ASN A 110 -7.28 -4.92 9.08
CA ASN A 110 -6.79 -5.20 10.43
C ASN A 110 -7.16 -4.05 11.39
N GLN A 111 -7.01 -2.79 10.97
CA GLN A 111 -7.46 -1.62 11.75
C GLN A 111 -8.97 -1.68 12.02
N GLY A 112 -9.78 -1.96 10.99
CA GLY A 112 -11.23 -2.11 11.13
C GLY A 112 -11.64 -3.25 12.06
N HIS A 113 -10.95 -4.39 11.99
CA HIS A 113 -11.16 -5.52 12.90
C HIS A 113 -10.83 -5.16 14.35
N TYR A 114 -9.73 -4.43 14.58
CA TYR A 114 -9.36 -3.94 15.91
C TYR A 114 -10.41 -2.99 16.47
N LEU A 115 -10.89 -2.03 15.69
CA LEU A 115 -11.98 -1.12 16.10
C LEU A 115 -13.23 -1.88 16.53
N LYS A 116 -13.64 -2.90 15.76
CA LYS A 116 -14.79 -3.76 16.12
C LYS A 116 -14.56 -4.47 17.46
N LYS A 117 -13.36 -5.03 17.68
CA LYS A 117 -13.01 -5.73 18.92
C LYS A 117 -13.02 -4.81 20.15
N GLN A 118 -12.73 -3.52 19.97
CA GLN A 118 -12.79 -2.51 21.03
C GLN A 118 -14.21 -1.92 21.24
N GLY A 119 -15.24 -2.45 20.59
CA GLY A 119 -16.62 -1.92 20.67
C GLY A 119 -16.87 -0.68 19.80
N ALA A 120 -15.88 -0.23 19.02
CA ALA A 120 -15.94 0.95 18.16
C ALA A 120 -16.35 0.62 16.71
N GLY A 121 -17.11 -0.45 16.49
CA GLY A 121 -17.45 -0.96 15.15
C GLY A 121 -18.17 0.05 14.24
N LYS A 122 -18.96 0.97 14.82
CA LYS A 122 -19.63 2.05 14.08
C LYS A 122 -18.68 3.07 13.43
N PHE A 123 -17.44 3.13 13.91
CA PHE A 123 -16.43 4.08 13.41
C PHE A 123 -15.52 3.47 12.33
N VAL A 124 -15.72 2.20 11.96
CA VAL A 124 -14.84 1.52 10.99
C VAL A 124 -14.82 2.25 9.65
N VAL A 125 -15.97 2.61 9.09
CA VAL A 125 -16.04 3.31 7.80
C VAL A 125 -15.37 4.68 7.88
N TRP A 126 -15.58 5.41 8.97
CA TRP A 126 -14.93 6.72 9.19
C TRP A 126 -13.41 6.58 9.31
N ALA A 127 -12.92 5.57 10.02
CA ALA A 127 -11.50 5.29 10.13
C ALA A 127 -10.90 4.91 8.77
N GLU A 128 -11.58 4.08 7.97
CA GLU A 128 -11.17 3.73 6.61
C GLU A 128 -11.05 4.99 5.73
N LEU A 129 -12.07 5.86 5.74
CA LEU A 129 -12.06 7.12 4.97
C LEU A 129 -10.94 8.08 5.39
N ILE A 130 -10.72 8.25 6.69
CA ILE A 130 -9.60 9.07 7.20
C ILE A 130 -8.26 8.47 6.75
N THR A 131 -8.11 7.15 6.86
CA THR A 131 -6.91 6.44 6.42
C THR A 131 -6.67 6.63 4.92
N HIS A 132 -7.70 6.57 4.08
CA HIS A 132 -7.59 6.87 2.64
C HIS A 132 -7.18 8.31 2.38
N ALA A 133 -7.75 9.28 3.12
CA ALA A 133 -7.42 10.70 2.98
C ALA A 133 -5.95 10.98 3.36
N LEU A 134 -5.50 10.46 4.49
CA LEU A 134 -4.09 10.55 4.92
C LEU A 134 -3.15 9.87 3.92
N SER A 135 -3.55 8.72 3.38
CA SER A 135 -2.77 8.02 2.35
C SER A 135 -2.66 8.84 1.07
N ALA A 136 -3.74 9.49 0.63
CA ALA A 136 -3.75 10.33 -0.56
C ALA A 136 -2.84 11.57 -0.40
N ILE A 137 -2.89 12.22 0.76
CA ILE A 137 -1.97 13.31 1.11
C ILE A 137 -0.52 12.80 1.10
N GLY A 138 -0.25 11.67 1.75
CA GLY A 138 1.10 11.09 1.81
C GLY A 138 1.65 10.72 0.43
N VAL A 139 0.82 10.15 -0.46
CA VAL A 139 1.21 9.87 -1.85
C VAL A 139 1.55 11.16 -2.60
N TYR A 140 0.75 12.21 -2.45
CA TYR A 140 1.00 13.50 -3.07
C TYR A 140 2.33 14.11 -2.57
N LEU A 141 2.55 14.12 -1.25
CA LEU A 141 3.78 14.65 -0.65
C LEU A 141 5.01 13.86 -1.13
N GLY A 142 4.93 12.53 -1.18
CA GLY A 142 6.02 11.71 -1.70
C GLY A 142 6.28 11.95 -3.19
N ARG A 143 5.23 12.11 -3.99
CA ARG A 143 5.37 12.16 -5.45
C ARG A 143 5.75 13.54 -5.98
N PHE A 144 5.16 14.59 -5.44
CA PHE A 144 5.32 15.96 -5.94
C PHE A 144 6.33 16.76 -5.13
N ARG A 145 6.30 16.60 -3.80
CA ARG A 145 7.25 17.29 -2.90
C ARG A 145 8.50 16.48 -2.59
N ARG A 146 8.54 15.19 -2.96
CA ARG A 146 9.66 14.25 -2.73
C ARG A 146 10.00 14.03 -1.25
N PHE A 147 9.00 14.20 -0.38
CA PHE A 147 9.14 13.85 1.03
C PHE A 147 9.11 12.34 1.22
N ASN A 148 9.96 11.83 2.11
CA ASN A 148 9.96 10.45 2.55
C ASN A 148 9.31 10.33 3.94
N SER A 149 8.96 9.12 4.34
CA SER A 149 8.39 8.86 5.69
C SER A 149 9.33 9.27 6.83
N TRP A 150 10.64 9.46 6.58
CA TRP A 150 11.62 9.94 7.56
C TRP A 150 11.60 11.47 7.74
N ASP A 151 11.08 12.22 6.77
CA ASP A 151 11.04 13.69 6.82
C ASP A 151 10.03 14.21 7.85
N LEU A 152 9.07 13.37 8.24
CA LEU A 152 8.18 13.60 9.39
C LEU A 152 8.93 13.73 10.72
N VAL A 153 10.12 13.14 10.82
CA VAL A 153 10.94 13.16 12.04
C VAL A 153 12.04 14.20 11.93
N THR A 154 12.66 14.35 10.76
CA THR A 154 13.80 15.25 10.57
C THR A 154 13.40 16.70 10.32
N GLN A 155 12.28 16.96 9.64
CA GLN A 155 11.85 18.30 9.22
C GLN A 155 10.30 18.46 9.28
N PRO A 156 9.68 18.25 10.45
CA PRO A 156 8.22 18.27 10.59
C PRO A 156 7.59 19.64 10.29
N ASP A 157 8.29 20.73 10.58
CA ASP A 157 7.87 22.11 10.39
C ASP A 157 7.72 22.47 8.90
N ILE A 158 8.73 22.10 8.09
CA ILE A 158 8.71 22.30 6.65
C ILE A 158 7.60 21.45 6.02
N LEU A 159 7.49 20.19 6.44
CA LEU A 159 6.45 19.28 5.94
C LEU A 159 5.05 19.82 6.23
N LEU A 160 4.78 20.27 7.46
CA LEU A 160 3.49 20.83 7.86
C LEU A 160 3.15 22.09 7.06
N THR A 161 4.11 23.02 6.95
CA THR A 161 3.90 24.30 6.26
C THR A 161 3.64 24.10 4.78
N ASP A 162 4.42 23.25 4.11
CA ASP A 162 4.23 22.91 2.70
C ASP A 162 2.90 22.19 2.45
N THR A 163 2.52 21.26 3.35
CA THR A 163 1.23 20.55 3.25
C THR A 163 0.07 21.52 3.35
N LEU A 164 0.09 22.46 4.30
CA LEU A 164 -0.97 23.47 4.48
C LEU A 164 -1.07 24.41 3.27
N ASN A 165 0.08 24.87 2.76
CA ASN A 165 0.13 25.71 1.55
C ASN A 165 -0.44 24.98 0.32
N ASP A 166 -0.13 23.68 0.19
CA ASP A 166 -0.65 22.86 -0.90
C ASP A 166 -2.14 22.59 -0.76
N LEU A 167 -2.65 22.34 0.45
CA LEU A 167 -4.08 22.18 0.71
C LEU A 167 -4.89 23.46 0.44
N THR A 168 -4.24 24.62 0.40
CA THR A 168 -4.87 25.90 0.04
C THR A 168 -4.83 26.16 -1.47
N SER A 169 -4.04 25.37 -2.21
CA SER A 169 -3.81 25.53 -3.64
C SER A 169 -4.70 24.61 -4.48
N LYS A 170 -5.31 25.14 -5.55
CA LYS A 170 -6.26 24.38 -6.38
C LYS A 170 -5.67 23.12 -7.03
N ARG A 171 -4.45 23.20 -7.57
CA ARG A 171 -3.82 22.08 -8.31
C ARG A 171 -3.48 20.89 -7.39
N PRO A 172 -2.76 21.06 -6.27
CA PRO A 172 -2.49 19.98 -5.31
C PRO A 172 -3.76 19.29 -4.80
N VAL A 173 -4.78 20.09 -4.43
CA VAL A 173 -6.04 19.56 -3.91
C VAL A 173 -6.73 18.64 -4.92
N VAL A 174 -6.78 19.02 -6.19
CA VAL A 174 -7.37 18.18 -7.24
C VAL A 174 -6.63 16.84 -7.34
N VAL A 175 -5.30 16.85 -7.30
CA VAL A 175 -4.50 15.61 -7.34
C VAL A 175 -4.80 14.73 -6.12
N ILE A 176 -4.80 15.32 -4.91
CA ILE A 176 -5.10 14.60 -3.66
C ILE A 176 -6.50 13.98 -3.70
N VAL A 177 -7.50 14.71 -4.19
CA VAL A 177 -8.88 14.21 -4.30
C VAL A 177 -8.97 13.06 -5.31
N ILE A 178 -8.32 13.17 -6.47
CA ILE A 178 -8.28 12.08 -7.45
C ILE A 178 -7.60 10.85 -6.86
N THR A 179 -6.46 11.02 -6.18
CA THR A 179 -5.75 9.93 -5.51
C THR A 179 -6.59 9.30 -4.40
N PHE A 180 -7.32 10.11 -3.63
CA PHE A 180 -8.25 9.63 -2.60
C PHE A 180 -9.36 8.75 -3.21
N ILE A 181 -10.00 9.21 -4.28
CA ILE A 181 -11.04 8.45 -4.97
C ILE A 181 -10.46 7.14 -5.52
N MET A 182 -9.31 7.20 -6.18
CA MET A 182 -8.62 6.04 -6.74
C MET A 182 -8.32 4.99 -5.66
N ILE A 183 -7.66 5.39 -4.56
CA ILE A 183 -7.33 4.49 -3.44
C ILE A 183 -8.62 3.90 -2.84
N THR A 184 -9.65 4.71 -2.61
CA THR A 184 -10.92 4.27 -2.03
C THR A 184 -11.60 3.21 -2.91
N VAL A 185 -11.68 3.45 -4.23
CA VAL A 185 -12.30 2.52 -5.18
C VAL A 185 -11.50 1.22 -5.27
N CYS A 186 -10.18 1.30 -5.42
CA CYS A 186 -9.32 0.10 -5.47
C CYS A 186 -9.40 -0.70 -4.16
N TYR A 187 -9.37 -0.01 -3.01
CA TYR A 187 -9.53 -0.65 -1.70
C TYR A 187 -10.88 -1.39 -1.61
N TRP A 188 -11.97 -0.73 -2.00
CA TRP A 188 -13.30 -1.34 -1.94
C TRP A 188 -13.37 -2.59 -2.81
N LEU A 189 -12.91 -2.52 -4.07
CA LEU A 189 -12.90 -3.66 -4.99
C LEU A 189 -12.08 -4.84 -4.44
N MET A 190 -10.85 -4.57 -4.00
CA MET A 190 -9.96 -5.62 -3.50
C MET A 190 -10.46 -6.20 -2.18
N LYS A 191 -11.01 -5.38 -1.28
CA LYS A 191 -11.63 -5.85 -0.04
C LYS A 191 -12.75 -6.86 -0.32
N GLN A 192 -13.60 -6.61 -1.32
CA GLN A 192 -14.65 -7.57 -1.70
C GLN A 192 -14.06 -8.88 -2.21
N LEU A 193 -13.03 -8.80 -3.06
CA LEU A 193 -12.32 -9.97 -3.58
C LEU A 193 -11.69 -10.80 -2.45
N THR A 194 -10.93 -10.15 -1.56
CA THR A 194 -10.25 -10.80 -0.43
C THR A 194 -11.26 -11.45 0.51
N LEU A 195 -12.35 -10.76 0.86
CA LEU A 195 -13.41 -11.34 1.71
C LEU A 195 -14.12 -12.51 1.03
N GLY A 196 -14.43 -12.41 -0.27
CA GLY A 196 -15.04 -13.48 -1.04
C GLY A 196 -14.17 -14.73 -1.10
N ILE A 197 -12.87 -14.58 -1.34
CA ILE A 197 -11.90 -15.67 -1.34
C ILE A 197 -11.84 -16.33 0.05
N ILE A 198 -11.75 -15.54 1.13
CA ILE A 198 -11.70 -16.06 2.50
C ILE A 198 -12.95 -16.88 2.83
N LEU A 199 -14.15 -16.39 2.46
CA LEU A 199 -15.40 -17.10 2.71
C LEU A 199 -15.46 -18.42 1.94
N ARG A 200 -15.08 -18.42 0.66
CA ARG A 200 -15.07 -19.63 -0.18
C ARG A 200 -14.08 -20.68 0.34
N ILE A 201 -12.89 -20.25 0.79
CA ILE A 201 -11.91 -21.15 1.40
C ILE A 201 -12.47 -21.76 2.69
N ARG A 202 -13.11 -20.96 3.55
CA ARG A 202 -13.71 -21.46 4.80
C ARG A 202 -14.80 -22.48 4.55
N GLU A 203 -15.66 -22.24 3.57
CA GLU A 203 -16.70 -23.16 3.16
C GLU A 203 -16.12 -24.49 2.67
N ALA A 204 -15.13 -24.44 1.76
CA ALA A 204 -14.45 -25.63 1.27
C ALA A 204 -13.79 -26.46 2.39
N TRP A 205 -13.14 -25.78 3.35
CA TRP A 205 -12.55 -26.44 4.52
C TRP A 205 -13.59 -27.04 5.46
N SER A 206 -14.73 -26.38 5.65
CA SER A 206 -15.85 -26.88 6.46
C SER A 206 -16.43 -28.16 5.85
N ASN A 207 -16.70 -28.14 4.55
CA ASN A 207 -17.23 -29.29 3.82
C ASN A 207 -16.27 -30.48 3.86
N TYR A 208 -14.96 -30.23 3.69
CA TYR A 208 -13.93 -31.26 3.79
C TYR A 208 -13.91 -31.92 5.18
N ARG A 209 -13.97 -31.14 6.27
CA ARG A 209 -14.03 -31.68 7.63
C ARG A 209 -15.28 -32.53 7.86
N GLN A 210 -16.43 -32.04 7.42
CA GLN A 210 -17.70 -32.76 7.59
C GLN A 210 -17.69 -34.10 6.84
N SER A 211 -17.09 -34.17 5.64
CA SER A 211 -16.97 -35.44 4.90
C SER A 211 -16.11 -36.49 5.61
N GLN A 212 -15.10 -36.06 6.38
CA GLN A 212 -14.20 -36.97 7.13
C GLN A 212 -14.87 -37.51 8.41
N GLU A 213 -15.83 -36.79 8.98
CA GLU A 213 -16.57 -37.23 10.17
C GLU A 213 -17.70 -38.22 9.84
N THR A 214 -18.12 -38.30 8.58
CA THR A 214 -19.19 -39.20 8.09
C THR A 214 -18.70 -40.54 7.49
N THR A 215 -17.38 -40.75 7.40
CA THR A 215 -16.73 -42.00 6.96
C THR A 215 -16.06 -42.71 8.12
#